data_AF-A0A452YLQ6-F1
#
_entry.id   AF-A0A452YLQ6-F1
#
_cell.length_a   1.000
_cell.length_b   1.000
_cell.length_c   1.000
_cell.angle_alpha   90.00
_cell.angle_beta   90.00
_cell.angle_gamma   90.00
#
_symmetry.space_group_name_H-M   'P 1'
#
loop_
_entity.id
_entity.type
_entity.pdbx_description
1 polymer ?
#
loop_
_entity_poly.entity_id
_entity_poly.type
_entity_poly.pdbx_seq_one_letter_code
_entity_poly.pdbx_strand_id
1 'polypeptide(L)'
;MLAEVLLNGLQGSRPVTLIGFSLGARVVFKCLQELALSGNNEGIVERAVLIGAPISVNDELWGPARKMVAGRLVNVYSTKDWILGVTFRASLLTQGLAGIQAVQVPGVENVDVSELVVGHSSYLGLMQQILEQLELNTYYPVFSPSTPRSSTPRSK
;
A
#
# COMPACT_ATOMS: atom_id res chain seq x y z
N MET A 1 -0.05 -17.90 -11.04
CA MET A 1 0.25 -16.53 -10.52
C MET A 1 -0.50 -16.27 -9.20
N LEU A 2 -0.15 -15.27 -8.39
CA LEU A 2 -0.84 -14.99 -7.11
C LEU A 2 -2.36 -14.74 -7.30
N ALA A 3 -2.74 -14.05 -8.38
CA ALA A 3 -4.14 -13.83 -8.72
C ALA A 3 -4.91 -15.14 -8.91
N GLU A 4 -4.33 -16.13 -9.60
CA GLU A 4 -4.96 -17.45 -9.78
C GLU A 4 -5.18 -18.19 -8.46
N VAL A 5 -4.26 -18.05 -7.49
CA VAL A 5 -4.44 -18.67 -6.16
C VAL A 5 -5.68 -18.09 -5.48
N LEU A 6 -5.84 -16.76 -5.56
CA LEU A 6 -6.98 -16.05 -4.97
C LEU A 6 -8.29 -16.38 -5.68
N LEU A 7 -8.29 -16.41 -7.01
CA LEU A 7 -9.44 -16.75 -7.84
C LEU A 7 -9.92 -18.18 -7.61
N ASN A 8 -8.99 -19.12 -7.49
CA ASN A 8 -9.30 -20.53 -7.22
C ASN A 8 -9.69 -20.78 -5.74
N GLY A 9 -9.63 -19.75 -4.89
CA GLY A 9 -10.04 -19.87 -3.49
C GLY A 9 -9.18 -20.86 -2.69
N LEU A 10 -7.91 -21.06 -3.04
CA LEU A 10 -7.04 -22.03 -2.36
C LEU A 10 -6.81 -21.69 -0.88
N GLN A 11 -6.95 -20.42 -0.52
CA GLN A 11 -6.95 -19.92 0.86
C GLN A 11 -8.24 -20.23 1.64
N GLY A 12 -9.28 -20.74 0.97
CA GLY A 12 -10.65 -20.86 1.48
C GLY A 12 -11.34 -19.50 1.60
N SER A 13 -12.29 -19.38 2.53
CA SER A 13 -13.00 -18.13 2.81
C SER A 13 -12.26 -17.22 3.81
N ARG A 14 -10.94 -17.43 3.99
CA ARG A 14 -10.14 -16.61 4.91
C ARG A 14 -9.85 -15.25 4.28
N PRO A 15 -9.97 -14.15 5.03
CA PRO A 15 -9.63 -12.85 4.50
C PRO A 15 -8.12 -12.75 4.23
N VAL A 16 -7.75 -12.11 3.13
CA VAL A 16 -6.36 -11.98 2.67
C VAL A 16 -5.88 -10.55 2.78
N THR A 17 -4.77 -10.36 3.49
CA THR A 17 -4.01 -9.10 3.51
C THR A 17 -2.73 -9.25 2.69
N LEU A 18 -2.56 -8.39 1.69
CA LEU A 18 -1.35 -8.34 0.85
C LEU A 18 -0.47 -7.17 1.26
N ILE A 19 0.80 -7.43 1.55
CA ILE A 19 1.78 -6.38 1.89
C ILE A 19 2.97 -6.54 0.97
N GLY A 20 3.34 -5.47 0.28
CA GLY A 20 4.48 -5.46 -0.61
C GLY A 20 5.37 -4.24 -0.37
N PHE A 21 6.67 -4.47 -0.29
CA PHE A 21 7.69 -3.42 -0.25
C PHE A 21 8.48 -3.39 -1.56
N SER A 22 8.77 -2.20 -2.08
CA SER A 22 9.58 -2.00 -3.29
C SER A 22 9.00 -2.78 -4.48
N LEU A 23 9.80 -3.61 -5.16
CA LEU A 23 9.33 -4.50 -6.23
C LEU A 23 8.22 -5.47 -5.76
N GLY A 24 8.22 -5.86 -4.49
CA GLY A 24 7.12 -6.65 -3.93
C GLY A 24 5.79 -5.89 -3.94
N ALA A 25 5.81 -4.57 -3.76
CA ALA A 25 4.62 -3.72 -3.93
C ALA A 25 4.10 -3.78 -5.37
N ARG A 26 5.00 -3.78 -6.36
CA ARG A 26 4.65 -3.93 -7.78
C ARG A 26 4.01 -5.29 -8.06
N VAL A 27 4.49 -6.36 -7.43
CA VAL A 27 3.89 -7.70 -7.53
C VAL A 27 2.47 -7.71 -6.96
N VAL A 28 2.26 -7.13 -5.77
CA VAL A 28 0.93 -7.01 -5.16
C VAL A 28 -0.01 -6.21 -6.06
N PHE A 29 0.44 -5.06 -6.55
CA PHE A 29 -0.40 -4.22 -7.41
C PHE A 29 -0.74 -4.91 -8.74
N LYS A 30 0.23 -5.57 -9.38
CA LYS A 30 -0.03 -6.34 -10.60
C LYS A 30 -1.03 -7.47 -10.33
N CYS A 31 -0.96 -8.14 -9.19
CA CYS A 31 -1.97 -9.11 -8.78
C CYS A 31 -3.38 -8.49 -8.72
N LEU A 32 -3.52 -7.29 -8.14
CA LEU A 32 -4.81 -6.59 -8.10
C LEU A 32 -5.31 -6.22 -9.50
N GLN A 33 -4.42 -5.84 -10.42
CA GLN A 33 -4.79 -5.57 -11.81
C GLN A 33 -5.29 -6.83 -12.52
N GLU A 34 -4.59 -7.96 -12.38
CA GLU A 34 -5.03 -9.23 -12.98
C GLU A 34 -6.39 -9.70 -12.43
N LEU A 35 -6.63 -9.53 -11.12
CA LEU A 35 -7.94 -9.79 -10.50
C LEU A 35 -9.04 -8.90 -11.08
N ALA A 36 -8.74 -7.61 -11.30
CA ALA A 36 -9.68 -6.66 -11.88
C ALA A 36 -10.01 -7.00 -13.35
N LEU A 37 -9.02 -7.44 -14.12
CA LEU A 37 -9.21 -7.86 -15.51
C LEU A 37 -9.99 -9.17 -15.65
N SER A 38 -9.92 -10.04 -14.64
CA SER A 38 -10.60 -11.34 -14.63
C SER A 38 -12.12 -11.24 -14.40
N GLY A 39 -12.63 -10.09 -13.96
CA GLY A 39 -14.06 -9.79 -13.79
C GLY A 39 -14.74 -10.48 -12.59
N ASN A 40 -15.77 -9.84 -12.00
CA ASN A 40 -16.56 -10.37 -10.87
C ASN A 40 -15.80 -10.70 -9.58
N ASN A 41 -14.64 -10.07 -9.33
CA ASN A 41 -13.79 -10.31 -8.15
C ASN A 41 -13.68 -9.09 -7.21
N GLU A 42 -14.65 -8.18 -7.26
CA GLU A 42 -14.64 -6.99 -6.40
C GLU A 42 -14.57 -7.41 -4.92
N GLY A 43 -13.66 -6.79 -4.18
CA GLY A 43 -13.45 -7.09 -2.76
C GLY A 43 -12.82 -8.45 -2.43
N ILE A 44 -12.24 -9.17 -3.40
CA ILE A 44 -11.61 -10.48 -3.13
C ILE A 44 -10.41 -10.40 -2.17
N VAL A 45 -9.71 -9.27 -2.13
CA VAL A 45 -8.63 -9.00 -1.17
C VAL A 45 -9.20 -8.15 -0.04
N GLU A 46 -8.93 -8.51 1.22
CA GLU A 46 -9.42 -7.73 2.36
C GLU A 46 -8.66 -6.39 2.44
N ARG A 47 -7.33 -6.44 2.43
CA ARG A 47 -6.45 -5.28 2.60
C ARG A 47 -5.22 -5.39 1.72
N ALA A 48 -4.72 -4.26 1.24
CA ALA A 48 -3.48 -4.20 0.48
C ALA A 48 -2.63 -3.02 0.93
N VAL A 49 -1.34 -3.26 1.14
CA VAL A 49 -0.37 -2.23 1.55
C VAL A 49 0.80 -2.23 0.59
N LEU A 50 1.05 -1.07 -0.02
CA LEU A 50 2.11 -0.83 -0.99
C LEU A 50 3.11 0.14 -0.35
N ILE A 51 4.33 -0.31 -0.12
CA ILE A 51 5.35 0.46 0.60
C ILE A 51 6.51 0.78 -0.35
N GLY A 52 6.82 2.08 -0.51
CA GLY A 52 7.91 2.52 -1.37
C GLY A 52 7.75 1.99 -2.81
N ALA A 53 6.53 2.06 -3.34
CA ALA A 53 6.16 1.32 -4.55
C ALA A 53 6.64 2.01 -5.85
N PRO A 54 7.43 1.33 -6.70
CA PRO A 54 7.81 1.82 -8.03
C PRO A 54 6.68 1.59 -9.04
N ILE A 55 5.53 2.24 -8.83
CA ILE A 55 4.31 2.12 -9.65
C ILE A 55 3.96 3.52 -10.15
N SER A 56 3.70 3.66 -11.46
CA SER A 56 3.26 4.96 -12.01
C SER A 56 1.93 5.36 -11.39
N VAL A 57 1.81 6.64 -11.03
CA VAL A 57 0.55 7.17 -10.47
C VAL A 57 -0.50 7.41 -11.57
N ASN A 58 -0.06 7.72 -12.79
CA ASN A 58 -0.93 8.16 -13.88
C ASN A 58 -1.18 7.09 -14.95
N ASP A 59 -0.21 6.19 -15.17
CA ASP A 59 -0.25 5.23 -16.29
C ASP A 59 -0.76 3.84 -15.89
N GLU A 60 -1.31 3.73 -14.68
CA GLU A 60 -1.66 2.45 -14.06
C GLU A 60 -3.13 2.40 -13.63
N LEU A 61 -3.69 1.19 -13.62
CA LEU A 61 -5.11 0.93 -13.33
C LEU A 61 -5.46 0.99 -11.83
N TRP A 62 -5.18 2.11 -11.17
CA TRP A 62 -5.45 2.30 -9.74
C TRP A 62 -6.92 2.16 -9.36
N GLY A 63 -7.84 2.72 -10.16
CA GLY A 63 -9.28 2.60 -9.93
C GLY A 63 -9.76 1.14 -9.95
N PRO A 64 -9.50 0.38 -11.04
CA PRO A 64 -9.80 -1.05 -11.09
C PRO A 64 -9.13 -1.86 -9.97
N ALA A 65 -7.84 -1.61 -9.68
CA ALA A 65 -7.13 -2.27 -8.59
C ALA A 65 -7.76 -1.98 -7.22
N ARG A 66 -8.21 -0.73 -6.98
CA ARG A 66 -8.88 -0.35 -5.73
C ARG A 66 -10.16 -1.14 -5.50
N LYS A 67 -10.94 -1.43 -6.54
CA LYS A 67 -12.18 -2.22 -6.42
C LYS A 67 -11.94 -3.66 -5.98
N MET A 68 -10.74 -4.22 -6.20
CA MET A 68 -10.40 -5.57 -5.77
C MET A 68 -10.13 -5.68 -4.27
N VAL A 69 -9.97 -4.54 -3.59
CA VAL A 69 -9.71 -4.47 -2.15
C VAL A 69 -11.00 -4.08 -1.43
N ALA A 70 -11.53 -4.95 -0.57
CA ALA A 70 -12.77 -4.67 0.17
C ALA A 70 -12.57 -3.57 1.23
N GLY A 71 -11.43 -3.61 1.92
CA GLY A 71 -11.05 -2.67 2.96
C GLY A 71 -10.05 -1.64 2.46
N ARG A 72 -8.93 -1.52 3.18
CA ARG A 72 -7.93 -0.47 2.99
C ARG A 72 -6.92 -0.86 1.91
N LEU A 73 -6.81 -0.02 0.86
CA LEU A 73 -5.67 0.00 -0.06
C LEU A 73 -4.77 1.17 0.35
N VAL A 74 -3.64 0.86 0.99
CA VAL A 74 -2.73 1.84 1.57
C VAL A 74 -1.49 2.01 0.68
N ASN A 75 -1.18 3.24 0.32
CA ASN A 75 0.07 3.66 -0.29
C ASN A 75 0.94 4.34 0.77
N VAL A 76 2.02 3.67 1.17
CA VAL A 76 3.04 4.21 2.08
C VAL A 76 4.20 4.75 1.24
N TYR A 77 4.47 6.05 1.37
CA TYR A 77 5.43 6.76 0.54
C TYR A 77 6.36 7.65 1.35
N SER A 78 7.51 7.97 0.76
CA SER A 78 8.43 8.97 1.30
C SER A 78 8.90 9.86 0.16
N THR A 79 8.68 11.17 0.31
CA THR A 79 9.19 12.20 -0.61
C THR A 79 10.72 12.29 -0.60
N LYS A 80 11.37 11.71 0.42
CA LYS A 80 12.83 11.68 0.60
C LYS A 80 13.47 10.37 0.08
N ASP A 81 12.70 9.47 -0.55
CA ASP A 81 13.25 8.25 -1.14
C ASP A 81 14.00 8.55 -2.46
N TRP A 82 15.32 8.70 -2.35
CA TRP A 82 16.20 9.03 -3.47
C TRP A 82 16.32 7.95 -4.54
N ILE A 83 16.18 6.66 -4.22
CA ILE A 83 16.34 5.58 -5.23
C ILE A 83 15.16 5.61 -6.21
N LEU A 84 13.94 5.84 -5.70
CA LEU A 84 12.79 6.05 -6.56
C LEU A 84 12.86 7.38 -7.30
N GLY A 85 13.34 8.43 -6.64
CA GLY A 85 13.49 9.77 -7.22
C GLY A 85 14.47 9.84 -8.40
N VAL A 86 15.55 9.07 -8.39
CA VAL A 86 16.65 9.16 -9.38
C VAL A 86 16.66 7.98 -10.36
N THR A 87 16.65 6.74 -9.86
CA THR A 87 16.83 5.56 -10.73
C THR A 87 15.54 5.20 -11.46
N PHE A 88 14.40 5.13 -10.75
CA PHE A 88 13.15 4.70 -11.37
C PHE A 88 12.47 5.78 -12.22
N ARG A 89 12.55 7.08 -11.85
CA ARG A 89 12.04 8.15 -12.73
C ARG A 89 12.81 8.23 -14.05
N ALA A 90 14.14 8.08 -14.00
CA ALA A 90 14.97 8.07 -15.20
C ALA A 90 14.73 6.84 -16.08
N SER A 91 14.54 5.66 -15.48
CA SER A 91 14.32 4.42 -16.24
C SER A 91 12.89 4.24 -16.76
N LEU A 92 11.87 4.80 -16.09
CA LEU A 92 10.47 4.61 -16.50
C LEU A 92 9.89 5.77 -17.31
N LEU A 93 10.58 6.93 -17.41
CA LEU A 93 10.03 8.15 -18.01
C LEU A 93 8.66 8.57 -17.43
N THR A 94 8.30 8.05 -16.24
CA THR A 94 6.99 8.25 -15.64
C THR A 94 6.91 9.57 -14.89
N GLN A 95 5.77 10.24 -15.04
CA GLN A 95 5.44 11.45 -14.29
C GLN A 95 4.93 11.08 -12.90
N GLY A 96 5.85 10.63 -12.02
CA GLY A 96 5.57 10.33 -10.61
C GLY A 96 5.43 8.85 -10.29
N LEU A 97 5.79 8.49 -9.05
CA LEU A 97 5.75 7.11 -8.54
C LEU A 97 5.03 7.07 -7.20
N ALA A 98 4.16 6.07 -6.99
CA ALA A 98 3.40 5.94 -5.76
C ALA A 98 4.26 5.89 -4.49
N GLY A 99 5.49 5.36 -4.58
CA GLY A 99 6.43 5.32 -3.45
C GLY A 99 7.05 6.65 -3.03
N ILE A 100 6.87 7.74 -3.80
CA ILE A 100 7.41 9.08 -3.48
C ILE A 100 6.34 10.19 -3.44
N GLN A 101 5.08 9.86 -3.66
CA GLN A 101 3.98 10.82 -3.65
C GLN A 101 2.65 10.13 -3.40
N ALA A 102 1.66 10.91 -2.96
CA ALA A 102 0.30 10.44 -2.82
C ALA A 102 -0.35 10.04 -4.17
N VAL A 103 -1.17 9.00 -4.14
CA VAL A 103 -2.03 8.55 -5.24
C VAL A 103 -3.41 9.17 -5.07
N GLN A 104 -3.83 10.01 -6.01
CA GLN A 104 -5.10 10.76 -5.95
C GLN A 104 -6.27 9.96 -6.55
N VAL A 105 -6.51 8.76 -6.02
CA VAL A 105 -7.61 7.88 -6.44
C VAL A 105 -8.56 7.68 -5.24
N PRO A 106 -9.87 7.90 -5.38
CA PRO A 106 -10.82 7.69 -4.30
C PRO A 106 -10.71 6.29 -3.68
N GLY A 107 -10.62 6.26 -2.35
CA GLY A 107 -10.48 5.03 -1.58
C GLY A 107 -9.04 4.53 -1.41
N VAL A 108 -8.04 5.11 -2.10
CA VAL A 108 -6.63 4.86 -1.79
C VAL A 108 -6.21 5.73 -0.60
N GLU A 109 -5.76 5.07 0.47
CA GLU A 109 -5.25 5.72 1.67
C GLU A 109 -3.77 6.03 1.47
N ASN A 110 -3.34 7.27 1.74
CA ASN A 110 -1.95 7.68 1.57
C ASN A 110 -1.32 7.96 2.93
N VAL A 111 -0.20 7.30 3.23
CA VAL A 111 0.55 7.45 4.49
C VAL A 111 1.95 7.96 4.15
N ASP A 112 2.23 9.19 4.55
CA ASP A 112 3.53 9.82 4.37
C ASP A 112 4.46 9.45 5.55
N VAL A 113 5.55 8.76 5.24
CA VAL A 113 6.59 8.40 6.21
C VAL A 113 7.89 9.17 5.99
N SER A 114 7.86 10.30 5.28
CA SER A 114 9.03 11.13 4.97
C SER A 114 9.81 11.60 6.20
N GLU A 115 9.16 11.71 7.37
CA GLU A 115 9.83 12.07 8.62
C GLU A 115 10.65 10.93 9.23
N LEU A 116 10.33 9.67 8.89
CA LEU A 116 11.03 8.48 9.37
C LEU A 116 12.01 7.95 8.34
N VAL A 117 11.60 7.94 7.07
CA VAL A 117 12.31 7.29 5.97
C VAL A 117 13.05 8.32 5.13
N VAL A 118 14.36 8.40 5.30
CA VAL A 118 15.27 9.30 4.56
C VAL A 118 15.96 8.61 3.36
N GLY A 119 15.52 7.41 2.98
CA GLY A 119 16.00 6.68 1.81
C GLY A 119 15.36 5.28 1.71
N HIS A 120 15.39 4.66 0.51
CA HIS A 120 14.71 3.38 0.26
C HIS A 120 15.12 2.24 1.20
N SER A 121 16.41 2.14 1.53
CA SER A 121 16.91 1.10 2.43
C SER A 121 16.45 1.29 3.88
N SER A 122 16.12 2.52 4.28
CA SER A 122 15.64 2.84 5.63
C SER A 122 14.29 2.18 5.93
N TYR A 123 13.47 1.88 4.91
CA TYR A 123 12.24 1.10 5.08
C TYR A 123 12.49 -0.25 5.76
N LEU A 124 13.61 -0.91 5.48
CA LEU A 124 13.89 -2.25 6.03
C LEU A 124 14.05 -2.22 7.56
N GLY A 125 14.76 -1.21 8.09
CA GLY A 125 14.94 -1.04 9.53
C GLY A 125 13.71 -0.48 10.25
N LEU A 126 12.83 0.20 9.52
CA LEU A 126 11.64 0.87 10.05
C LEU A 126 10.34 0.10 9.76
N MET A 127 10.42 -1.06 9.08
CA MET A 127 9.25 -1.78 8.59
C MET A 127 8.27 -2.12 9.72
N GLN A 128 8.77 -2.60 10.86
CA GLN A 128 7.94 -2.90 12.02
C GLN A 128 7.19 -1.64 12.50
N GLN A 129 7.91 -0.54 12.69
CA GLN A 129 7.32 0.73 13.15
C GLN A 129 6.28 1.27 12.16
N ILE A 130 6.54 1.15 10.85
CA ILE A 130 5.60 1.53 9.79
C ILE A 130 4.34 0.67 9.89
N LEU A 131 4.46 -0.65 9.97
CA LEU A 131 3.31 -1.56 10.03
C LEU A 131 2.48 -1.39 11.31
N GLU A 132 3.13 -1.11 12.44
CA GLU A 132 2.45 -0.78 13.70
C GLU A 132 1.63 0.52 13.57
N GLN A 133 2.19 1.55 12.93
CA GLN A 133 1.47 2.81 12.67
C GLN A 133 0.27 2.65 11.75
N LEU A 134 0.28 1.65 10.86
CA LEU A 134 -0.87 1.38 9.98
C LEU A 134 -2.06 0.76 10.72
N GLU A 135 -1.86 0.21 11.93
CA GLU A 135 -2.91 -0.38 12.76
C GLU A 135 -3.78 -1.40 11.99
N LEU A 136 -3.16 -2.22 11.12
CA LEU A 136 -3.89 -3.13 10.21
C LEU A 136 -4.77 -4.15 10.93
N ASN A 137 -4.44 -4.49 12.18
CA ASN A 137 -5.18 -5.43 13.03
C ASN A 137 -6.43 -4.82 13.66
N THR A 138 -6.65 -3.51 13.54
CA THR A 138 -7.87 -2.88 14.05
C THR A 138 -9.03 -3.17 13.12
N TYR A 139 -10.19 -3.50 13.71
CA TYR A 139 -11.39 -3.93 12.98
C TYR A 139 -12.04 -2.82 12.14
N TYR A 140 -11.48 -1.61 12.15
CA TYR A 140 -12.03 -0.49 11.39
C TYR A 140 -11.70 -0.64 9.90
N PRO A 141 -12.71 -0.67 9.02
CA PRO A 141 -12.50 -0.71 7.58
C PRO A 141 -11.99 0.62 7.00
N VAL A 142 -12.00 1.71 7.78
CA VAL A 142 -11.57 3.06 7.38
C VAL A 142 -10.68 3.65 8.47
N PHE A 143 -9.45 4.05 8.12
CA PHE A 143 -8.55 4.76 9.02
C PHE A 143 -9.06 6.19 9.25
N SER A 144 -9.30 6.58 10.50
CA SER A 144 -9.59 7.97 10.89
C SER A 144 -8.32 8.61 11.45
N PRO A 145 -7.77 9.68 10.85
CA PRO A 145 -6.52 10.30 11.31
C PRO A 145 -6.63 11.09 12.63
N SER A 146 -7.73 10.95 13.39
CA SER A 146 -8.04 11.79 14.55
C SER A 146 -8.30 10.97 15.81
N THR A 147 -7.26 10.34 16.36
CA THR A 147 -7.25 9.95 17.77
C THR A 147 -6.12 10.67 18.48
N PRO A 148 -6.39 11.75 19.25
CA PRO A 148 -5.37 12.37 20.08
C PRO A 148 -4.87 11.33 21.09
N ARG A 149 -3.54 11.15 21.18
CA ARG A 149 -2.95 10.34 22.24
C ARG A 149 -3.28 11.01 23.58
N SER A 150 -4.20 10.45 24.35
CA SER A 150 -4.44 10.86 25.73
C SER A 150 -3.19 10.51 26.55
N SER A 151 -2.37 11.51 26.83
CA SER A 151 -1.30 11.40 27.81
C SER A 151 -1.92 11.51 29.20
N THR A 152 -2.24 10.38 29.81
CA THR A 152 -2.57 10.35 31.24
C THR A 152 -1.25 10.40 32.01
N PRO A 153 -1.00 11.39 32.90
CA PRO A 153 0.16 11.35 33.78
C PRO A 153 -0.06 10.24 34.82
N ARG A 154 0.91 9.33 34.96
CA ARG A 154 0.95 8.45 36.13
C ARG A 154 1.25 9.30 37.36
N SER A 155 0.23 9.52 38.19
CA SER A 155 0.43 9.90 39.59
C SER A 155 0.77 8.64 40.40
N LYS A 156 1.98 8.59 40.96
CA LYS A 156 2.27 8.31 42.37
C LYS A 156 3.77 8.47 42.61
#